data_AF-A0A1I0PH77-F1
#
_entry.id   AF-A0A1I0PH77-F1
#
_cell.length_a   1.000
_cell.length_b   1.000
_cell.length_c   1.000
_cell.angle_alpha   90.00
_cell.angle_beta   90.00
_cell.angle_gamma   90.00
#
_symmetry.space_group_name_H-M   'P 1'
#
loop_
_entity.id
_entity.type
_entity.pdbx_description
1 polymer ?
#
loop_
_entity_poly.entity_id
_entity_poly.type
_entity_poly.pdbx_seq_one_letter_code
_entity_poly.pdbx_strand_id
1 'polypeptide(L)'
;MASSSAQLFIPYSESTQGPWIVRRASLPLGRYASQRMAITAAEAMAPGLSDSLGRPVEIHVQQADGTWEEHTYVVAGLVAQGNVPSAGVNRHL
;
A
#
# COMPACT_ATOMS: atom_id res chain seq x y z
N MET A 1 17.12 -12.88 1.25
CA MET A 1 16.01 -13.64 0.62
C MET A 1 14.91 -12.64 0.35
N ALA A 2 14.65 -12.28 -0.90
CA ALA A 2 13.51 -11.42 -1.22
C ALA A 2 12.25 -12.30 -1.15
N SER A 3 11.47 -12.19 -0.07
CA SER A 3 10.06 -12.57 -0.12
C SER A 3 9.46 -11.79 -1.28
N SER A 4 9.17 -12.47 -2.39
CA SER A 4 8.81 -11.79 -3.64
C SER A 4 7.35 -11.37 -3.62
N SER A 5 6.92 -10.58 -2.63
CA SER A 5 5.59 -9.98 -2.56
C SER A 5 5.35 -9.06 -3.78
N ALA A 6 4.09 -8.97 -4.20
CA ALA A 6 3.69 -8.03 -5.24
C ALA A 6 3.38 -6.67 -4.59
N GLN A 7 3.91 -5.58 -5.14
CA GLN A 7 3.81 -4.26 -4.50
C GLN A 7 2.89 -3.32 -5.26
N LEU A 8 1.92 -2.74 -4.55
CA LEU A 8 1.09 -1.64 -4.99
C LEU A 8 1.60 -0.35 -4.33
N PHE A 9 1.75 0.71 -5.12
CA PHE A 9 2.22 2.00 -4.65
C PHE A 9 1.14 3.06 -4.86
N ILE A 10 0.93 3.87 -3.83
CA ILE A 10 0.09 5.06 -3.85
C ILE A 10 0.97 6.27 -3.52
N PRO A 11 1.60 6.91 -4.52
CA PRO A 11 2.38 8.12 -4.28
C PRO A 11 1.49 9.23 -3.75
N TYR A 12 2.12 10.11 -2.96
CA TYR A 12 1.45 11.25 -2.38
C TYR A 12 1.00 12.18 -3.50
N SER A 13 -0.24 12.66 -3.40
CA SER A 13 -0.77 13.63 -4.35
C SER A 13 -1.69 14.60 -3.62
N GLU A 14 -1.30 15.87 -3.56
CA GLU A 14 -2.22 16.90 -3.09
C GLU A 14 -3.27 17.18 -4.16
N SER A 15 -4.48 17.59 -3.77
CA SER A 15 -5.56 17.93 -4.71
C SER A 15 -5.15 18.97 -5.77
N THR A 16 -4.10 19.75 -5.50
CA THR A 16 -3.49 20.73 -6.43
C THR A 16 -2.47 20.11 -7.41
N GLN A 17 -1.94 18.93 -7.11
CA GLN A 17 -0.91 18.23 -7.89
C GLN A 17 -1.49 17.19 -8.86
N GLY A 18 -2.72 16.73 -8.64
CA GLY A 18 -3.39 15.79 -9.53
C GLY A 18 -4.21 14.73 -8.79
N PRO A 19 -4.66 13.69 -9.49
CA PRO A 19 -5.39 12.58 -8.87
C PRO A 19 -4.43 11.65 -8.13
N TRP A 20 -4.92 11.02 -7.06
CA TRP A 20 -4.24 9.93 -6.39
C TRP A 20 -4.16 8.72 -7.32
N ILE A 21 -2.97 8.14 -7.50
CA ILE A 21 -2.75 7.03 -8.45
C ILE A 21 -2.47 5.77 -7.65
N VAL A 22 -3.11 4.66 -8.00
CA VAL A 22 -2.62 3.33 -7.60
C VAL A 22 -1.80 2.78 -8.75
N ARG A 23 -0.57 2.36 -8.50
CA ARG A 23 0.31 1.79 -9.53
C ARG A 23 1.01 0.53 -9.05
N ARG A 24 1.39 -0.33 -10.00
CA ARG A 24 2.29 -1.46 -9.77
C ARG A 24 3.56 -1.23 -10.57
N ALA A 25 4.70 -1.12 -9.90
CA ALA A 25 5.94 -0.65 -10.52
C ALA A 25 5.73 0.68 -11.29
N SER A 26 5.93 0.69 -12.61
CA SER A 26 5.72 1.87 -13.46
C SER A 26 4.34 1.94 -14.12
N LEU A 27 3.42 1.00 -13.81
CA LEU A 27 2.15 0.84 -14.52
C LEU A 27 0.99 1.37 -13.66
N PRO A 28 0.33 2.48 -14.06
CA PRO A 28 -0.82 3.02 -13.34
C PRO A 28 -2.05 2.12 -13.53
N LEU A 29 -2.66 1.69 -12.43
CA LEU A 29 -3.83 0.82 -12.38
C LEU A 29 -5.14 1.60 -12.23
N GLY A 30 -5.09 2.78 -11.59
CA GLY A 30 -6.27 3.62 -11.41
C GLY A 30 -5.93 5.03 -10.92
N ARG A 31 -6.90 5.94 -11.08
CA ARG A 31 -6.83 7.34 -10.65
C ARG A 31 -8.04 7.65 -9.77
N TYR A 32 -7.81 8.32 -8.65
CA TYR A 32 -8.80 8.53 -7.60
C TYR A 32 -8.79 9.97 -7.11
N ALA A 33 -9.94 10.44 -6.65
CA ALA A 33 -10.12 11.82 -6.19
C ALA A 33 -9.53 12.08 -4.78
N SER A 34 -9.22 11.04 -4.01
CA SER A 34 -8.66 11.16 -2.67
C SER A 34 -7.79 9.96 -2.30
N GLN A 35 -6.89 10.16 -1.32
CA GLN A 35 -6.05 9.11 -0.76
C GLN A 35 -6.87 7.92 -0.29
N ARG A 36 -7.95 8.18 0.45
CA ARG A 36 -8.82 7.14 0.99
C ARG A 36 -9.43 6.27 -0.11
N MET A 37 -9.87 6.88 -1.21
CA MET A 37 -10.39 6.13 -2.36
C MET A 37 -9.31 5.28 -3.03
N ALA A 38 -8.09 5.81 -3.16
CA ALA A 38 -6.96 5.06 -3.72
C ALA A 38 -6.60 3.85 -2.84
N ILE A 39 -6.57 4.02 -1.52
CA ILE A 39 -6.33 2.94 -0.56
C ILE A 39 -7.40 1.86 -0.68
N THR A 40 -8.69 2.24 -0.59
CA THR A 40 -9.81 1.27 -0.71
C THR A 40 -9.78 0.52 -2.04
N ALA A 41 -9.39 1.18 -3.13
CA ALA A 41 -9.26 0.51 -4.42
C ALA A 41 -8.04 -0.42 -4.48
N ALA A 42 -6.91 -0.06 -3.87
CA ALA A 42 -5.76 -0.94 -3.74
C ALA A 42 -6.09 -2.18 -2.92
N GLU A 43 -6.82 -2.02 -1.81
CA GLU A 43 -7.33 -3.12 -0.98
C GLU A 43 -8.27 -4.03 -1.78
N ALA A 44 -9.18 -3.47 -2.59
CA ALA A 44 -10.07 -4.26 -3.44
C ALA A 44 -9.33 -5.02 -4.56
N MET A 45 -8.21 -4.49 -5.06
CA MET A 45 -7.38 -5.12 -6.08
C MET A 45 -6.47 -6.22 -5.49
N ALA A 46 -6.04 -6.09 -4.23
CA ALA A 46 -5.06 -6.96 -3.62
C ALA A 46 -5.43 -8.46 -3.65
N PRO A 47 -6.67 -8.90 -3.35
CA PRO A 47 -7.04 -10.31 -3.42
C PRO A 47 -6.90 -10.91 -4.83
N GLY A 48 -7.40 -10.21 -5.85
CA GLY A 48 -7.31 -10.69 -7.24
C GLY A 48 -5.86 -10.71 -7.74
N LEU A 49 -5.04 -9.75 -7.30
CA LEU A 49 -3.62 -9.71 -7.62
C LEU A 49 -2.85 -10.83 -6.91
N SER A 50 -3.18 -11.10 -5.65
CA SER A 50 -2.60 -12.16 -4.83
C SER A 50 -2.87 -13.54 -5.44
N ASP A 51 -4.13 -13.80 -5.80
CA ASP A 51 -4.58 -15.02 -6.46
C ASP A 51 -3.88 -15.22 -7.82
N SER A 52 -3.89 -14.18 -8.66
CA SER A 52 -3.26 -14.22 -9.99
C SER A 52 -1.75 -14.42 -9.95
N LEU A 53 -1.07 -13.93 -8.90
CA LEU A 53 0.40 -13.98 -8.79
C LEU A 53 0.88 -15.10 -7.86
N GLY A 54 -0.03 -15.79 -7.18
CA GLY A 54 0.25 -16.85 -6.21
C GLY A 54 1.07 -16.39 -5.00
N ARG A 55 0.95 -15.12 -4.59
CA ARG A 55 1.83 -14.51 -3.58
C ARG A 55 1.19 -13.32 -2.87
N PRO A 56 1.61 -12.98 -1.63
CA PRO A 56 1.07 -11.84 -0.90
C PRO A 56 1.30 -10.51 -1.61
N VAL A 57 0.43 -9.54 -1.34
CA VAL A 57 0.46 -8.19 -1.91
C VAL A 57 0.69 -7.17 -0.80
N GLU A 58 1.68 -6.31 -0.96
CA GLU A 58 1.98 -5.19 -0.07
C GLU A 58 1.44 -3.90 -0.70
N ILE A 59 0.77 -3.07 0.10
CA ILE A 59 0.31 -1.74 -0.34
C ILE A 59 1.18 -0.71 0.36
N HIS A 60 1.91 0.10 -0.39
CA HIS A 60 2.71 1.20 0.14
C HIS A 60 2.03 2.52 -0.18
N VAL A 61 1.80 3.33 0.84
CA VAL A 61 1.20 4.66 0.73
C VAL A 61 2.25 5.68 1.10
N GLN A 62 2.48 6.66 0.24
CA GLN A 62 3.39 7.75 0.56
C GLN A 62 2.65 8.83 1.35
N GLN A 63 3.24 9.28 2.44
CA GLN A 63 2.77 10.38 3.26
C GLN A 63 3.28 11.73 2.74
N ALA A 64 2.70 12.82 3.25
CA ALA A 64 3.02 14.18 2.82
C ALA A 64 4.49 14.58 3.07
N ASP A 65 5.13 13.98 4.07
CA ASP A 65 6.54 14.17 4.39
C ASP A 65 7.48 13.37 3.46
N GLY A 66 6.92 12.65 2.49
CA GLY A 66 7.64 11.82 1.52
C GLY A 66 7.97 10.43 2.02
N THR A 67 7.65 10.09 3.28
CA THR A 67 7.85 8.74 3.83
C THR A 67 6.86 7.76 3.23
N TRP A 68 7.25 6.49 3.15
CA TRP A 68 6.38 5.40 2.69
C TRP A 68 5.95 4.58 3.89
N GLU A 69 4.64 4.48 4.09
CA GLU A 69 4.04 3.59 5.06
C GLU A 69 3.51 2.33 4.38
N GLU A 70 3.80 1.19 4.99
CA GLU A 70 3.28 -0.09 4.57
C GLU A 70 1.88 -0.30 5.16
N HIS A 71 0.90 -0.39 4.27
CA HIS A 71 -0.41 -0.97 4.54
C HIS A 71 -0.35 -2.44 4.10
N THR A 72 0.04 -3.31 5.03
CA THR A 72 0.11 -4.74 4.73
C THR A 72 -1.30 -5.34 4.58
N TYR A 73 -1.59 -5.93 3.42
CA TYR A 73 -2.80 -6.69 3.18
C TYR A 73 -2.46 -8.15 2.87
N VAL A 74 -2.58 -9.02 3.89
CA VAL A 74 -2.31 -10.46 3.75
C VAL A 74 -3.63 -11.19 3.52
N VAL A 75 -3.88 -11.74 2.32
CA VAL A 75 -4.63 -13.02 2.20
C VAL A 75 -4.18 -13.83 0.98
N ALA A 76 -3.46 -14.91 1.27
CA ALA A 76 -3.83 -16.27 0.86
C ALA A 76 -3.82 -17.13 2.14
N GLY A 77 -4.87 -16.99 2.96
CA GLY A 77 -5.25 -17.96 3.98
C GLY A 77 -4.67 -17.85 5.41
N LEU A 78 -4.54 -16.66 6.03
CA LEU A 78 -4.55 -16.55 7.51
C LEU A 78 -4.67 -15.08 7.95
N VAL A 79 -5.54 -14.88 8.95
CA VAL A 79 -5.92 -13.67 9.73
C VAL A 79 -5.02 -12.43 9.58
N ALA A 80 -5.56 -11.33 9.04
CA ALA A 80 -5.02 -9.98 9.25
C ALA A 80 -5.38 -9.52 10.67
N GLN A 81 -4.61 -9.96 11.66
CA GLN A 81 -4.63 -9.39 13.00
C GLN A 81 -3.85 -8.07 12.94
N GLY A 82 -4.51 -6.97 13.27
CA GLY A 82 -3.96 -5.63 13.21
C GLY A 82 -2.62 -5.53 13.94
N ASN A 83 -1.56 -5.28 13.18
CA ASN A 83 -0.28 -4.90 13.73
C ASN A 83 -0.11 -3.39 13.48
N VAL A 84 -0.56 -2.63 14.47
CA VAL A 84 -0.21 -1.22 14.66
C VAL A 84 1.31 -1.04 14.48
N PRO A 85 1.78 0.02 13.79
CA PRO A 85 3.21 0.22 13.60
C PRO A 85 3.87 0.47 14.95
N SER A 86 4.87 -0.35 15.27
CA SER A 86 5.85 -0.06 16.32
C SER A 86 6.67 1.15 15.90
N ALA A 87 6.15 2.36 16.17
CA ALA A 87 6.94 3.57 16.19
C ALA A 87 8.00 3.40 17.28
N GLY A 88 9.23 3.11 16.86
CA GLY A 88 10.40 3.04 17.73
C GLY A 88 10.61 4.38 18.42
N VAL A 89 10.15 4.48 19.66
CA VAL A 89 10.48 5.58 20.57
C VAL A 89 11.96 5.42 20.94
N ASN A 90 12.83 6.15 20.25
CA ASN A 90 14.20 6.39 20.69
C ASN A 90 14.16 7.27 21.95
N ARG A 91 14.19 6.64 23.13
CA ARG A 91 14.39 7.33 24.41
C ARG A 91 15.88 7.38 24.72
N HIS A 92 16.49 8.51 24.38
CA HIS A 92 17.79 8.91 24.89
C HIS A 92 17.57 9.52 26.29
N LEU A 93 18.12 8.88 27.32
CA LEU A 93 18.50 9.50 28.59
C LEU A 93 19.85 8.93 29.01
#